data_AF-A0A7V3CTP0-F1
#
_entry.id   AF-A0A7V3CTP0-F1
#
_cell.length_a   1.000
_cell.length_b   1.000
_cell.length_c   1.000
_cell.angle_alpha   90.00
_cell.angle_beta   90.00
_cell.angle_gamma   90.00
#
_symmetry.space_group_name_H-M   'P 1'
#
loop_
_entity.id
_entity.type
_entity.pdbx_description
1 polymer ?
#
loop_
_entity_poly.entity_id
_entity_poly.type
_entity_poly.pdbx_seq_one_letter_code
_entity_poly.pdbx_strand_id
1 'polypeptide(L)'
;MNHQLIRTEFTSTQTKKSKAERWENVKDKFVVRHPDQLKDKTILLVDDVITTGATLDACYQALSKAEGIKVSVVSLAYAKKD
;
A
#
# COMPACT_ATOMS: atom_id res chain seq x y z
N MET A 1 -11.24 3.36 -17.17
CA MET A 1 -10.07 3.65 -16.30
C MET A 1 -9.38 2.33 -15.99
N ASN A 2 -8.09 2.21 -16.28
CA ASN A 2 -7.31 0.99 -16.00
C ASN A 2 -6.75 1.06 -14.59
N HIS A 3 -7.38 0.37 -13.64
CA HIS A 3 -6.90 0.28 -12.26
C HIS A 3 -5.85 -0.83 -12.16
N GLN A 4 -4.59 -0.45 -11.93
CA GLN A 4 -3.48 -1.40 -11.82
C GLN A 4 -3.36 -1.99 -10.42
N LEU A 5 -3.59 -1.18 -9.39
CA LEU A 5 -3.58 -1.58 -7.99
C LEU A 5 -5.00 -1.53 -7.44
N ILE A 6 -5.49 -2.64 -6.90
CA ILE A 6 -6.89 -2.76 -6.45
C ILE A 6 -6.90 -3.25 -5.02
N ARG A 7 -7.71 -2.60 -4.18
CA ARG A 7 -8.00 -3.05 -2.82
C ARG A 7 -9.08 -4.13 -2.86
N THR A 8 -8.78 -5.31 -2.32
CA THR A 8 -9.67 -6.48 -2.36
C THR A 8 -10.66 -6.52 -1.20
N GLU A 9 -10.32 -5.94 -0.04
CA GLU A 9 -11.21 -5.92 1.14
C GLU A 9 -11.16 -4.61 1.94
N PHE A 10 -12.35 -4.16 2.37
CA PHE A 10 -12.52 -3.06 3.31
C PHE A 10 -12.66 -3.62 4.73
N THR A 11 -11.60 -3.49 5.53
CA THR A 11 -11.65 -3.83 6.96
C THR A 11 -11.95 -2.56 7.75
N SER A 12 -12.89 -2.68 8.68
CA SER A 12 -13.29 -1.64 9.63
C SER A 12 -12.10 -1.14 10.46
N THR A 13 -12.24 0.09 10.95
CA THR A 13 -11.18 0.96 11.51
C THR A 13 -10.16 0.24 12.40
N GLN A 14 -8.87 0.43 12.07
CA GLN A 14 -7.71 -0.21 12.71
C GLN A 14 -7.36 0.35 14.11
N THR A 15 -8.21 1.19 14.71
CA THR A 15 -7.90 1.91 15.96
C THR A 15 -7.81 1.03 17.20
N LYS A 16 -8.21 -0.25 17.14
CA LYS A 16 -8.22 -1.18 18.30
C LYS A 16 -7.30 -2.42 18.19
N LYS A 17 -6.51 -2.60 17.12
CA LYS A 17 -5.70 -3.83 16.92
C LYS A 17 -4.20 -3.63 17.21
N SER A 18 -3.52 -4.67 17.70
CA SER A 18 -2.08 -4.66 18.02
C SER A 18 -1.18 -4.51 16.78
N LYS A 19 0.11 -4.20 16.95
CA LYS A 19 1.06 -3.98 15.84
C LYS A 19 1.26 -5.25 14.98
N ALA A 20 1.30 -6.42 15.63
CA ALA A 20 1.42 -7.71 14.96
C ALA A 20 0.15 -8.05 14.17
N GLU A 21 -1.02 -7.90 14.78
CA GLU A 21 -2.30 -8.13 14.11
C GLU A 21 -2.51 -7.18 12.93
N ARG A 22 -2.02 -5.93 12.98
CA ARG A 22 -2.07 -5.04 11.82
C ARG A 22 -1.22 -5.56 10.67
N TRP A 23 0.02 -5.98 10.93
CA TRP A 23 0.92 -6.45 9.88
C TRP A 23 0.39 -7.69 9.16
N GLU A 24 -0.16 -8.63 9.94
CA GLU A 24 -0.75 -9.87 9.41
C GLU A 24 -2.08 -9.63 8.69
N ASN A 25 -2.88 -8.66 9.14
CA ASN A 25 -4.14 -8.31 8.49
C ASN A 25 -4.00 -7.49 7.20
N VAL A 26 -2.88 -6.79 6.90
CA VAL A 26 -2.77 -6.02 5.63
C VAL A 26 -2.04 -6.78 4.52
N LYS A 27 -1.32 -7.86 4.85
CA LYS A 27 -0.88 -8.84 3.85
C LYS A 27 -2.12 -9.27 3.03
N ASP A 28 -2.03 -9.13 1.71
CA ASP A 28 -3.06 -9.51 0.72
C ASP A 28 -4.28 -8.60 0.51
N LYS A 29 -4.30 -7.38 1.09
CA LYS A 29 -5.40 -6.41 0.83
C LYS A 29 -5.31 -5.64 -0.48
N PHE A 30 -4.17 -5.74 -1.16
CA PHE A 30 -3.92 -5.08 -2.44
C PHE A 30 -3.38 -6.08 -3.46
N VAL A 31 -3.86 -5.98 -4.70
CA VAL A 31 -3.48 -6.85 -5.81
C VAL A 31 -3.17 -6.02 -7.05
N VAL A 32 -2.12 -6.40 -7.77
CA VAL A 32 -1.81 -5.90 -9.11
C VAL A 32 -2.34 -6.89 -10.14
N ARG A 33 -3.24 -6.44 -11.03
CA ARG A 33 -3.85 -7.33 -12.05
C ARG A 33 -2.92 -7.65 -13.22
N HIS A 34 -2.11 -6.67 -13.64
CA HIS A 34 -1.23 -6.79 -14.80
C HIS A 34 0.17 -6.30 -14.46
N PRO A 35 0.97 -7.06 -13.69
CA PRO A 35 2.31 -6.65 -13.26
C PRO A 35 3.23 -6.31 -14.44
N ASP A 36 3.06 -6.98 -15.58
CA ASP A 36 3.85 -6.72 -16.80
C ASP A 36 3.67 -5.29 -17.34
N GLN A 37 2.48 -4.69 -17.12
CA GLN A 37 2.22 -3.31 -17.54
C GLN A 37 2.94 -2.28 -16.66
N LEU A 38 3.43 -2.71 -15.50
CA LEU A 38 4.19 -1.88 -14.56
C LEU A 38 5.71 -2.06 -14.73
N LYS A 39 6.18 -2.94 -15.60
CA LYS A 39 7.62 -3.19 -15.79
C LYS A 39 8.40 -1.89 -16.04
N ASP A 40 9.48 -1.73 -15.28
CA ASP A 40 10.41 -0.58 -15.33
C ASP A 40 9.75 0.80 -15.08
N LYS A 41 8.54 0.83 -14.52
CA LYS A 41 7.84 2.09 -14.22
C LYS A 41 8.30 2.69 -12.90
N THR A 42 8.27 4.02 -12.86
CA THR A 42 8.34 4.78 -11.60
C THR A 42 6.93 5.08 -11.13
N ILE A 43 6.58 4.66 -9.92
CA ILE A 43 5.25 4.73 -9.33
C ILE A 43 5.32 5.65 -8.11
N LEU A 44 4.45 6.66 -8.08
CA LEU A 44 4.25 7.52 -6.93
C LEU A 44 2.97 7.09 -6.19
N LEU A 45 3.11 6.58 -4.97
CA LEU A 45 2.00 6.36 -4.07
C LEU A 45 1.64 7.68 -3.38
N VAL A 46 0.36 8.05 -3.44
CA VAL A 46 -0.17 9.28 -2.85
C VAL A 46 -1.20 8.89 -1.80
N ASP A 47 -1.05 9.41 -0.58
CA ASP A 47 -2.01 9.21 0.51
C ASP A 47 -2.24 10.54 1.25
N ASP A 48 -3.38 10.73 1.90
CA ASP A 48 -3.66 11.97 2.62
C ASP A 48 -2.85 12.08 3.91
N VAL A 49 -2.87 11.03 4.74
CA VAL A 49 -2.20 10.97 6.04
C VAL A 49 -1.56 9.61 6.27
N ILE A 50 -0.24 9.59 6.45
CA ILE A 50 0.47 8.40 6.88
C ILE A 50 0.39 8.27 8.39
N THR A 51 -0.27 7.22 8.88
CA THR A 51 -0.28 6.88 10.31
C THR A 51 0.79 5.84 10.63
N THR A 52 0.44 4.55 10.59
CA THR A 52 1.37 3.45 10.85
C THR A 52 2.21 3.07 9.63
N GLY A 53 1.88 3.60 8.45
CA GLY A 53 2.44 3.17 7.18
C GLY A 53 1.91 1.83 6.67
N ALA A 54 0.99 1.16 7.39
CA ALA A 54 0.53 -0.19 7.04
C ALA A 54 -0.16 -0.27 5.66
N THR A 55 -0.93 0.76 5.28
CA THR A 55 -1.57 0.82 3.96
C THR A 55 -0.51 0.92 2.86
N LEU A 56 0.46 1.83 3.00
CA LEU A 56 1.53 2.04 2.03
C LEU A 56 2.43 0.80 1.89
N ASP A 57 2.77 0.15 3.00
CA ASP A 57 3.54 -1.10 2.99
C ASP A 57 2.80 -2.17 2.18
N ALA A 58 1.50 -2.38 2.43
CA ALA A 58 0.73 -3.36 1.66
C ALA A 58 0.59 -3.01 0.17
N CYS A 59 0.42 -1.72 -0.17
CA CYS A 59 0.48 -1.27 -1.56
C CYS A 59 1.84 -1.59 -2.19
N TYR A 60 2.94 -1.31 -1.48
CA TYR A 60 4.30 -1.60 -1.94
C TYR A 60 4.52 -3.10 -2.14
N GLN A 61 4.11 -3.96 -1.20
CA GLN A 61 4.22 -5.42 -1.33
C GLN A 61 3.44 -5.98 -2.53
N ALA A 62 2.30 -5.36 -2.87
CA ALA A 62 1.55 -5.74 -4.07
C ALA A 62 2.27 -5.30 -5.35
N LEU A 63 2.81 -4.07 -5.36
CA LEU A 63 3.53 -3.49 -6.50
C LEU A 63 4.88 -4.16 -6.74
N SER A 64 5.61 -4.55 -5.70
CA SER A 64 6.96 -5.13 -5.78
C SER A 64 7.02 -6.46 -6.52
N LYS A 65 5.86 -7.04 -6.86
CA LYS A 65 5.75 -8.20 -7.76
C LYS A 65 6.03 -7.84 -9.22
N ALA A 66 5.98 -6.56 -9.59
CA ALA A 66 6.36 -6.08 -10.90
C ALA A 66 7.87 -5.86 -11.00
N GLU A 67 8.46 -6.24 -12.13
CA GLU A 67 9.90 -6.18 -12.36
C GLU A 67 10.37 -4.72 -12.59
N GLY A 68 11.52 -4.37 -12.02
CA GLY A 68 12.23 -3.12 -12.34
C GLY A 68 11.57 -1.83 -11.86
N ILE A 69 10.51 -1.93 -11.04
CA ILE A 69 9.80 -0.73 -10.59
C ILE A 69 10.60 0.08 -9.57
N LYS A 70 10.33 1.38 -9.56
CA LYS A 70 10.75 2.29 -8.48
C LYS A 70 9.50 2.85 -7.83
N VAL A 71 9.42 2.80 -6.51
CA VAL A 71 8.28 3.33 -5.76
C VAL A 71 8.72 4.49 -4.89
N SER A 72 8.05 5.62 -5.04
CA SER A 72 8.13 6.77 -4.15
C SER A 72 6.79 6.99 -3.45
N VAL A 73 6.81 7.68 -2.31
CA VAL A 73 5.63 7.98 -1.50
C VAL A 73 5.56 9.48 -1.26
N VAL A 74 4.36 10.04 -1.39
CA VAL A 74 4.04 11.39 -0.93
C VAL A 74 2.78 11.37 -0.09
N SER A 75 2.77 12.18 0.97
CA SER A 75 1.58 12.40 1.77
C SER A 75 1.55 13.81 2.32
N LEU A 76 0.34 14.32 2.61
CA LEU A 76 0.16 15.66 3.15
C LEU A 76 0.57 15.72 4.63
N ALA A 77 0.44 14.62 5.37
CA ALA A 77 0.79 14.57 6.78
C ALA A 77 1.32 13.20 7.22
N TYR A 78 2.10 13.20 8.29
CA TYR A 78 2.52 12.00 8.99
C TYR A 78 2.15 12.11 10.48
N ALA A 79 1.43 11.12 11.00
CA ALA A 79 1.12 11.06 12.42
C ALA A 79 2.30 10.44 13.16
N LYS A 80 3.06 11.29 13.85
CA LYS A 80 4.14 10.86 14.74
C LYS A 80 3.53 10.16 15.95
N LYS A 81 4.11 9.02 16.32
CA LYS A 81 3.74 8.33 17.55
C LYS A 81 4.61 8.86 18.68
N ASP A 82 3.99 9.40 19.72
CA ASP A 82 4.65 9.68 21.01
C ASP A 82 5.05 8.38 21.73
#